data_AF-A0A7R9PDY7-F1
#
_entry.id   AF-A0A7R9PDY7-F1
#
_cell.length_a   1.000
_cell.length_b   1.000
_cell.length_c   1.000
_cell.angle_alpha   90.00
_cell.angle_beta   90.00
_cell.angle_gamma   90.00
#
_symmetry.space_group_name_H-M   'P 1'
#
loop_
_entity.id
_entity.type
_entity.pdbx_description
1 polymer ?
#
loop_
_entity_poly.entity_id
_entity_poly.type
_entity_poly.pdbx_seq_one_letter_code
_entity_poly.pdbx_strand_id
1 'polypeptide(L)'
;MSPSGHQSNLGRLSQFFTRRGLDRMGFTMVGPSCGSLVVQWGEVGSYPDLLDHAEARLSQIMPESRVLRVERPILTKSSLLKDQLDKINTDLQDWTKSMKNLENDLKGGNTECMKCPGVRKNGNQIIIKTKPANECQAKIKSHSSVDYTSWDKFDVEKELQRIDIEEEKKNEETIKKKRLKEKEIRFKKEKKNALPKLEGSTDYLSSLEKIHHANQFKAKGNEFFNTKEYDKALEQYTASINILPTVTCYNNRAITCE
;
A
#
# COMPACT_ATOMS: atom_id res chain seq x y z
N MET A 1 -26.92 1.95 28.34
CA MET A 1 -26.57 0.92 29.33
C MET A 1 -25.81 -0.18 28.62
N SER A 2 -24.49 -0.13 28.71
CA SER A 2 -23.59 -1.21 28.26
C SER A 2 -23.41 -2.23 29.38
N PRO A 3 -23.09 -3.48 29.05
CA PRO A 3 -21.96 -4.15 29.73
C PRO A 3 -21.05 -4.86 28.70
N SER A 4 -19.75 -4.55 28.66
CA SER A 4 -18.66 -5.35 29.26
C SER A 4 -18.75 -6.84 28.87
N GLY A 5 -17.96 -7.39 27.94
CA GLY A 5 -16.50 -7.38 27.89
C GLY A 5 -15.95 -8.48 28.80
N HIS A 6 -15.49 -9.60 28.23
CA HIS A 6 -14.51 -10.53 28.82
C HIS A 6 -13.85 -11.34 27.69
N GLN A 7 -12.53 -11.18 27.55
CA GLN A 7 -11.64 -12.05 26.79
C GLN A 7 -11.10 -13.15 27.70
N SER A 8 -10.89 -14.36 27.18
CA SER A 8 -9.87 -15.27 27.73
C SER A 8 -9.36 -16.26 26.67
N ASN A 9 -8.05 -16.17 26.46
CA ASN A 9 -7.16 -17.08 25.74
C ASN A 9 -7.18 -18.52 26.28
N LEU A 10 -7.17 -19.51 25.38
CA LEU A 10 -6.42 -20.78 25.46
C LEU A 10 -6.18 -21.21 23.99
N GLY A 11 -4.99 -21.55 23.48
CA GLY A 11 -3.87 -22.22 24.11
C GLY A 11 -3.70 -23.64 23.51
N ARG A 12 -3.24 -23.69 22.24
CA ARG A 12 -2.43 -24.73 21.54
C ARG A 12 -2.45 -26.18 22.04
N LEU A 13 -2.67 -27.15 21.13
CA LEU A 13 -1.89 -28.40 21.08
C LEU A 13 -2.05 -29.11 19.72
N SER A 14 -0.95 -29.13 18.96
CA SER A 14 -0.70 -30.05 17.86
C SER A 14 -0.14 -31.34 18.42
N GLN A 15 -0.67 -32.51 18.06
CA GLN A 15 0.10 -33.76 18.10
C GLN A 15 -0.28 -34.67 16.93
N PHE A 16 0.76 -35.02 16.18
CA PHE A 16 0.83 -36.10 15.19
C PHE A 16 0.73 -37.45 15.91
N PHE A 17 0.04 -38.42 15.32
CA PHE A 17 0.35 -39.84 15.55
C PHE A 17 0.29 -40.64 14.25
N THR A 18 1.31 -41.48 14.14
CA THR A 18 1.77 -42.26 12.99
C THR A 18 1.00 -43.56 12.77
N ARG A 19 1.02 -44.02 11.51
CA ARG A 19 0.62 -45.34 11.03
C ARG A 19 1.21 -46.50 11.85
N ARG A 20 0.39 -47.53 12.13
CA ARG A 20 0.74 -48.95 11.94
C ARG A 20 -0.52 -49.72 11.53
N GLY A 21 -0.38 -50.54 10.49
CA GLY A 21 -1.43 -51.43 10.00
C GLY A 21 -1.54 -52.71 10.80
N LEU A 22 -2.72 -53.32 10.75
CA LEU A 22 -2.94 -54.75 10.93
C LEU A 22 -4.15 -55.16 10.10
N ASP A 23 -4.04 -56.37 9.55
CA ASP A 23 -4.89 -56.97 8.53
C ASP A 23 -6.34 -57.24 8.95
N ARG A 24 -7.19 -57.30 7.91
CA ARG A 24 -8.42 -58.10 7.77
C ARG A 24 -9.22 -58.42 9.04
N MET A 25 -10.40 -57.80 9.16
CA MET A 25 -11.70 -58.49 9.05
C MET A 25 -12.77 -57.44 8.72
N GLY A 26 -13.71 -57.79 7.85
CA GLY A 26 -14.76 -56.88 7.39
C GLY A 26 -15.62 -56.38 8.55
N PHE A 27 -15.67 -55.06 8.71
CA PHE A 27 -16.67 -54.35 9.50
C PHE A 27 -17.08 -53.10 8.71
N THR A 28 -18.31 -53.11 8.20
CA THR A 28 -18.98 -51.94 7.63
C THR A 28 -19.19 -50.92 8.76
N MET A 29 -18.35 -49.90 8.79
CA MET A 29 -18.46 -48.77 9.72
C MET A 29 -19.46 -47.76 9.15
N VAL A 30 -20.66 -47.71 9.72
CA VAL A 30 -21.56 -46.56 9.61
C VAL A 30 -20.97 -45.46 10.50
N GLY A 31 -20.47 -44.39 9.86
CA GLY A 31 -20.02 -43.17 10.56
C GLY A 31 -21.19 -42.25 10.91
N PRO A 32 -21.04 -41.35 11.91
CA PRO A 32 -22.17 -40.71 12.58
C PRO A 32 -22.60 -39.42 11.87
N SER A 33 -23.81 -39.40 11.31
CA SER A 33 -24.53 -38.16 10.98
C SER A 33 -25.33 -37.73 12.22
N CYS A 34 -24.70 -36.92 13.08
CA CYS A 34 -25.40 -36.29 14.19
C CYS A 34 -26.24 -35.11 13.68
N GLY A 35 -27.55 -35.31 13.72
CA GLY A 35 -28.58 -34.32 13.42
C GLY A 35 -29.96 -34.91 13.67
N SER A 36 -30.15 -35.64 14.77
CA SER A 36 -31.44 -36.22 15.13
C SER A 36 -32.32 -35.19 15.85
N LEU A 37 -33.43 -34.80 15.21
CA LEU A 37 -34.54 -34.14 15.88
C LEU A 37 -35.35 -35.22 16.63
N VAL A 38 -35.43 -35.06 17.95
CA VAL A 38 -36.11 -35.98 18.86
C VAL A 38 -37.61 -35.70 18.88
N VAL A 39 -38.43 -36.71 18.60
CA VAL A 39 -39.89 -36.71 18.81
C VAL A 39 -40.18 -37.66 19.98
N GLN A 40 -41.18 -37.35 20.81
CA GLN A 40 -41.38 -37.79 22.22
C GLN A 40 -41.43 -39.29 22.56
N TRP A 41 -41.19 -40.22 21.63
CA TRP A 41 -40.95 -41.63 21.91
C TRP A 41 -39.69 -42.04 21.14
N GLY A 42 -38.65 -42.43 21.87
CA GLY A 42 -37.24 -42.37 21.47
C GLY A 42 -36.74 -43.29 20.35
N GLU A 43 -37.56 -43.66 19.37
CA GLU A 43 -37.09 -44.30 18.13
C GLU A 43 -37.03 -43.27 17.00
N VAL A 44 -35.81 -42.84 16.68
CA VAL A 44 -35.52 -41.96 15.54
C VAL A 44 -35.58 -42.82 14.27
N GLY A 45 -36.77 -42.91 13.67
CA GLY A 45 -36.94 -43.46 12.33
C GLY A 45 -36.29 -42.55 11.28
N SER A 46 -35.75 -43.14 10.22
CA SER A 46 -35.34 -42.40 9.02
C SER A 46 -36.56 -42.14 8.14
N TYR A 47 -36.87 -40.88 7.87
CA TYR A 47 -38.01 -40.45 7.06
C TYR A 47 -37.51 -39.79 5.75
N PRO A 48 -37.28 -40.56 4.68
CA PRO A 48 -36.72 -40.04 3.44
C PRO A 48 -37.64 -38.99 2.78
N ASP A 49 -38.94 -39.24 2.71
CA ASP A 49 -39.90 -38.34 2.06
C ASP A 49 -39.99 -36.96 2.75
N LEU A 50 -39.88 -36.94 4.09
CA LEU A 50 -39.87 -35.69 4.87
C LEU A 50 -38.58 -34.91 4.63
N LEU A 51 -37.46 -35.63 4.52
CA LEU A 51 -36.14 -35.07 4.25
C LEU A 51 -36.09 -34.46 2.84
N ASP A 52 -36.59 -35.17 1.82
CA ASP A 52 -36.70 -34.66 0.44
C ASP A 52 -37.56 -33.39 0.37
N HIS A 53 -38.68 -33.36 1.10
CA HIS A 53 -39.53 -32.18 1.16
C HIS A 53 -38.83 -30.99 1.86
N ALA A 54 -38.10 -31.25 2.94
CA ALA A 54 -37.32 -30.23 3.64
C ALA A 54 -36.18 -29.69 2.76
N GLU A 55 -35.45 -30.56 2.06
CA GLU A 55 -34.40 -30.18 1.11
C GLU A 55 -34.95 -29.38 -0.07
N ALA A 56 -36.09 -29.77 -0.63
CA ALA A 56 -36.76 -29.03 -1.69
C ALA A 56 -37.12 -27.61 -1.26
N ARG A 57 -37.62 -27.42 -0.03
CA ARG A 57 -37.90 -26.09 0.53
C ARG A 57 -36.61 -25.30 0.81
N LEU A 58 -35.57 -25.94 1.32
CA LEU A 58 -34.27 -25.31 1.53
C LEU A 58 -33.63 -24.87 0.22
N SER A 59 -33.80 -25.62 -0.88
CA SER A 59 -33.29 -25.25 -2.20
C SER A 59 -33.88 -23.94 -2.74
N GLN A 60 -35.16 -23.67 -2.41
CA GLN A 60 -35.85 -22.45 -2.81
C GLN A 60 -35.40 -21.23 -2.01
N ILE A 61 -35.07 -21.42 -0.72
CA ILE A 61 -34.72 -20.34 0.20
C ILE A 61 -33.21 -20.06 0.18
N MET A 62 -32.39 -21.12 0.16
CA MET A 62 -30.93 -21.07 0.23
C MET A 62 -30.31 -22.18 -0.62
N PRO A 63 -30.15 -21.96 -1.93
CA PRO A 63 -29.66 -22.98 -2.86
C PRO A 63 -28.21 -23.42 -2.59
N GLU A 64 -27.36 -22.52 -2.06
CA GLU A 64 -25.94 -22.78 -1.79
C GLU A 64 -25.67 -23.37 -0.38
N SER A 65 -26.73 -23.75 0.34
CA SER A 65 -26.61 -24.29 1.69
C SER A 65 -25.79 -25.58 1.70
N ARG A 66 -24.99 -25.77 2.76
CA ARG A 66 -24.10 -26.93 2.90
C ARG A 66 -24.86 -28.26 2.89
N VAL A 67 -26.09 -28.27 3.40
CA VAL A 67 -26.95 -29.46 3.48
C VAL A 67 -27.28 -29.99 2.08
N LEU A 68 -27.42 -29.11 1.09
CA LEU A 68 -27.72 -29.48 -0.30
C LEU A 68 -26.47 -29.88 -1.12
N ARG A 69 -25.27 -29.83 -0.52
CA ARG A 69 -24.03 -30.19 -1.22
C ARG A 69 -23.89 -31.71 -1.25
N VAL A 70 -24.06 -32.28 -2.43
CA VAL A 70 -23.83 -33.70 -2.67
C VAL A 70 -22.38 -33.91 -3.13
N GLU A 71 -21.68 -34.83 -2.48
CA GLU A 71 -20.34 -35.26 -2.92
C GLU A 71 -20.44 -35.87 -4.32
N ARG A 72 -19.73 -35.27 -5.27
CA ARG A 72 -19.64 -35.78 -6.65
C ARG A 72 -18.21 -36.19 -6.96
N PRO A 73 -18.00 -37.23 -7.78
CA PRO A 73 -16.67 -37.60 -8.21
C PRO A 73 -16.03 -36.45 -8.99
N ILE A 74 -14.70 -36.34 -8.91
CA ILE A 74 -13.94 -35.31 -9.64
C ILE A 74 -14.15 -35.53 -11.14
N LEU A 75 -14.69 -34.51 -11.82
CA LEU A 75 -14.88 -34.56 -13.26
C LEU A 75 -13.52 -34.65 -13.96
N THR A 76 -13.36 -35.69 -14.78
CA THR A 76 -12.19 -35.87 -15.65
C THR A 76 -12.50 -35.32 -17.04
N LYS A 77 -11.50 -34.99 -17.86
CA LYS A 77 -11.68 -34.47 -19.22
C LYS A 77 -12.69 -35.25 -20.07
N SER A 78 -12.76 -36.58 -19.90
CA SER A 78 -13.70 -37.47 -20.59
C SER A 78 -15.17 -37.33 -20.18
N SER A 79 -15.43 -36.76 -19.01
CA SER A 79 -16.78 -36.55 -18.46
C SER A 79 -17.43 -35.23 -18.89
N LEU A 80 -16.66 -34.32 -19.50
CA LEU A 80 -17.17 -33.07 -20.03
C LEU A 80 -17.83 -33.29 -21.39
N LEU A 81 -18.89 -32.52 -21.65
CA LEU A 81 -19.53 -32.45 -22.97
C LEU A 81 -18.54 -31.87 -23.99
N LYS A 82 -18.60 -32.35 -25.24
CA LYS A 82 -17.71 -31.89 -26.32
C LYS A 82 -17.77 -30.37 -26.51
N ASP A 83 -18.98 -29.80 -26.51
CA ASP A 83 -19.17 -28.35 -26.65
C ASP A 83 -18.49 -27.55 -25.53
N GLN A 84 -18.49 -28.08 -24.30
CA GLN A 84 -17.80 -27.45 -23.18
C GLN A 84 -16.28 -27.56 -23.33
N LEU A 85 -15.80 -28.73 -23.79
CA LEU A 85 -14.38 -28.92 -24.08
C LEU A 85 -13.90 -27.99 -25.19
N ASP A 86 -14.69 -27.79 -26.24
CA ASP A 86 -14.33 -26.90 -27.34
C ASP A 86 -14.31 -25.43 -26.90
N LYS A 87 -15.24 -25.01 -26.04
CA LYS A 87 -15.19 -23.69 -25.38
C LYS A 87 -13.93 -23.51 -24.53
N ILE A 88 -13.58 -24.51 -23.73
CA ILE A 88 -12.36 -24.46 -22.90
C ILE A 88 -11.11 -24.43 -23.78
N ASN A 89 -11.05 -25.25 -24.82
CA ASN A 89 -9.91 -25.30 -25.72
C ASN A 89 -9.75 -23.98 -26.50
N THR A 90 -10.85 -23.41 -26.99
CA THR A 90 -10.82 -22.11 -27.71
C THR A 90 -10.34 -20.99 -26.80
N ASP A 91 -10.87 -20.90 -25.57
CA ASP A 91 -10.43 -19.90 -24.59
C ASP A 91 -8.94 -20.06 -24.22
N LEU A 92 -8.48 -21.30 -24.01
CA LEU A 92 -7.06 -21.60 -23.78
C LEU A 92 -6.18 -21.21 -24.98
N GLN A 93 -6.63 -21.46 -26.20
CA GLN A 93 -5.91 -21.06 -27.41
C GLN A 93 -5.86 -19.55 -27.56
N ASP A 94 -6.95 -18.85 -27.28
CA ASP A 94 -7.03 -17.40 -27.38
C ASP A 94 -6.17 -16.72 -26.30
N TRP A 95 -6.16 -17.25 -25.07
CA TRP A 95 -5.22 -16.84 -24.03
C TRP A 95 -3.77 -17.09 -24.46
N THR A 96 -3.47 -18.27 -25.02
CA THR A 96 -2.11 -18.59 -25.50
C THR A 96 -1.65 -17.65 -26.60
N LYS A 97 -2.52 -17.30 -27.56
CA LYS A 97 -2.23 -16.30 -28.61
C LYS A 97 -1.99 -14.91 -28.01
N SER A 98 -2.84 -14.50 -27.06
CA SER A 98 -2.71 -13.22 -26.37
C SER A 98 -1.36 -13.10 -25.66
N MET A 99 -0.94 -14.13 -24.93
CA MET A 99 0.35 -14.16 -24.26
C MET A 99 1.53 -14.14 -25.24
N LYS A 100 1.47 -14.89 -26.34
CA LYS A 100 2.51 -14.86 -27.38
C LYS A 100 2.67 -13.49 -28.02
N ASN A 101 1.56 -12.79 -28.30
CA ASN A 101 1.60 -11.44 -28.83
C ASN A 101 2.27 -10.49 -27.84
N LEU A 102 1.89 -10.59 -26.57
CA LEU A 102 2.43 -9.78 -25.48
C LEU A 102 3.93 -10.05 -25.24
N GLU A 103 4.39 -11.30 -25.37
CA GLU A 103 5.81 -11.66 -25.36
C GLU A 103 6.58 -11.09 -26.56
N ASN A 104 5.98 -11.11 -27.75
CA ASN A 104 6.61 -10.55 -28.96
C ASN A 104 6.76 -9.03 -28.85
N ASP A 105 5.75 -8.34 -28.33
CA ASP A 105 5.81 -6.89 -28.07
C ASP A 105 6.93 -6.55 -27.08
N LEU A 106 7.14 -7.38 -26.05
CA LEU A 106 8.24 -7.22 -25.11
C LEU A 106 9.62 -7.46 -25.74
N LYS A 107 9.75 -8.46 -26.62
CA LYS A 107 11.02 -8.77 -27.31
C LYS A 107 11.38 -7.76 -28.40
N GLY A 108 10.39 -7.11 -29.01
CA GLY A 108 10.58 -6.08 -30.03
C GLY A 108 11.11 -4.74 -29.49
N GLY A 109 10.99 -4.51 -28.18
CA GLY A 109 11.61 -3.37 -27.50
C GLY A 109 13.10 -3.60 -27.34
N ASN A 110 13.92 -2.88 -28.11
CA ASN A 110 15.38 -2.90 -28.04
C ASN A 110 15.85 -2.86 -26.57
N THR A 111 16.33 -3.99 -26.06
CA THR A 111 16.88 -4.11 -24.70
C THR A 111 18.25 -3.46 -24.67
N GLU A 112 18.30 -2.13 -24.72
CA GLU A 112 19.43 -1.42 -24.13
C GLU A 112 19.29 -1.54 -22.60
N CYS A 113 19.72 -2.70 -22.12
CA CYS A 113 19.87 -3.06 -20.73
C CYS A 113 20.68 -1.97 -20.03
N MET A 114 20.02 -1.27 -19.10
CA MET A 114 20.56 -0.72 -17.87
C MET A 114 22.08 -0.48 -17.87
N LYS A 115 22.50 0.77 -18.11
CA LYS A 115 23.71 1.28 -17.48
C LYS A 115 23.46 1.34 -15.98
N CYS A 116 23.57 0.19 -15.31
CA CYS A 116 23.60 0.14 -13.85
C CYS A 116 24.71 1.09 -13.38
N PRO A 117 24.42 2.05 -12.48
CA PRO A 117 25.47 2.89 -11.92
C PRO A 117 26.52 1.98 -11.28
N GLY A 118 27.79 2.16 -11.64
CA GLY A 118 28.87 1.36 -11.12
C GLY A 118 28.85 1.33 -9.59
N VAL A 119 29.00 0.13 -9.01
CA VAL A 119 29.08 -0.09 -7.57
C VAL A 119 30.05 0.92 -6.96
N ARG A 120 29.55 1.69 -5.97
CA ARG A 120 30.28 2.75 -5.28
C ARG A 120 31.58 2.16 -4.73
N LYS A 121 32.73 2.45 -5.37
CA LYS A 121 34.04 2.11 -4.79
C LYS A 121 34.26 3.00 -3.57
N ASN A 122 34.62 2.40 -2.43
CA ASN A 122 34.93 3.13 -1.21
C ASN A 122 36.15 4.04 -1.42
N GLY A 123 35.90 5.31 -1.75
CA GLY A 123 36.90 6.36 -1.79
C GLY A 123 37.14 6.94 -0.40
N ASN A 124 37.84 6.21 0.46
CA ASN A 124 38.47 6.84 1.62
C ASN A 124 39.74 7.53 1.15
N GLN A 125 39.67 8.83 0.90
CA GLN A 125 40.67 9.81 1.31
C GLN A 125 40.12 11.21 1.03
N ILE A 126 39.46 11.78 2.04
CA ILE A 126 39.22 13.22 2.13
C ILE A 126 40.59 13.86 2.36
N ILE A 127 41.17 14.44 1.31
CA ILE A 127 42.33 15.33 1.46
C ILE A 127 41.79 16.70 1.88
N ILE A 128 41.84 16.97 3.18
CA ILE A 128 41.62 18.31 3.72
C ILE A 128 42.82 19.17 3.31
N LYS A 129 42.64 20.05 2.32
CA LYS A 129 43.60 21.14 2.08
C LYS A 129 43.24 22.30 3.01
N THR A 130 43.97 22.43 4.11
CA THR A 130 43.99 23.64 4.93
C THR A 130 44.66 24.77 4.13
N LYS A 131 43.96 25.90 3.96
CA LYS A 131 44.58 27.18 3.56
C LYS A 131 45.02 27.94 4.82
N PRO A 132 46.20 28.56 4.85
CA PRO A 132 46.57 29.43 5.97
C PRO A 132 45.82 30.76 5.87
N ALA A 133 45.45 31.28 7.04
CA ALA A 133 44.86 32.59 7.23
C ALA A 133 45.93 33.68 7.04
N ASN A 134 45.61 34.72 6.27
CA ASN A 134 46.37 35.96 6.26
C ASN A 134 45.61 37.01 7.08
N GLU A 135 46.30 37.58 8.05
CA GLU A 135 45.91 38.74 8.83
C GLU A 135 45.71 39.98 7.96
N CYS A 136 44.73 40.80 8.31
CA CYS A 136 44.64 42.18 7.84
C CYS A 136 44.47 43.12 9.04
N GLN A 137 45.55 43.84 9.37
CA GLN A 137 45.57 44.90 10.37
C GLN A 137 44.86 46.15 9.80
N ALA A 138 43.75 46.55 10.41
CA ALA A 138 43.12 47.84 10.14
C ALA A 138 43.41 48.80 11.30
N LYS A 139 44.12 49.91 11.02
CA LYS A 139 44.42 50.98 11.97
C LYS A 139 43.14 51.72 12.39
N ILE A 140 42.87 51.76 13.69
CA ILE A 140 41.76 52.50 14.30
C ILE A 140 42.17 53.98 14.45
N LYS A 141 41.31 54.91 14.01
CA LYS A 141 41.51 56.36 14.16
C LYS A 141 41.28 56.77 15.62
N SER A 142 42.21 57.54 16.18
CA SER A 142 42.16 58.08 17.55
C SER A 142 41.04 59.12 17.69
N HIS A 143 40.13 58.92 18.64
CA HIS A 143 39.01 59.83 18.94
C HIS A 143 39.47 60.89 19.95
N SER A 144 39.06 62.16 19.76
CA SER A 144 39.33 63.27 20.69
C SER A 144 38.82 62.95 22.10
N SER A 145 39.58 63.37 23.13
CA SER A 145 39.27 63.06 24.53
C SER A 145 37.85 63.51 24.91
N VAL A 146 37.00 62.53 25.18
CA VAL A 146 35.62 62.72 25.62
C VAL A 146 35.62 63.05 27.12
N ASP A 147 34.83 64.04 27.53
CA ASP A 147 34.68 64.43 28.93
C ASP A 147 34.19 63.25 29.80
N TYR A 148 34.99 62.92 30.81
CA TYR A 148 34.80 61.76 31.67
C TYR A 148 33.61 61.90 32.65
N THR A 149 33.09 63.12 32.85
CA THR A 149 31.90 63.38 33.70
C THR A 149 30.62 62.74 33.14
N SER A 150 30.65 62.33 31.87
CA SER A 150 29.57 61.60 31.20
C SER A 150 29.44 60.15 31.71
N TRP A 151 30.52 59.58 32.28
CA TRP A 151 30.56 58.20 32.75
C TRP A 151 29.97 58.02 34.16
N ASP A 152 29.92 59.09 34.95
CA ASP A 152 29.43 59.06 36.34
C ASP A 152 27.89 58.92 36.43
N LYS A 153 27.20 59.11 35.30
CA LYS A 153 25.74 58.93 35.16
C LYS A 153 25.35 57.51 34.73
N PHE A 154 26.33 56.65 34.45
CA PHE A 154 26.10 55.32 33.88
C PHE A 154 25.96 54.28 35.00
N ASP A 155 24.74 53.79 35.18
CA ASP A 155 24.45 52.67 36.06
C ASP A 155 24.73 51.35 35.32
N VAL A 156 25.91 50.78 35.60
CA VAL A 156 26.42 49.55 34.97
C VAL A 156 25.46 48.37 35.14
N GLU A 157 24.85 48.25 36.32
CA GLU A 157 23.96 47.13 36.67
C GLU A 157 22.69 47.15 35.81
N LYS A 158 22.13 48.35 35.61
CA LYS A 158 20.91 48.57 34.82
C LYS A 158 21.13 48.33 33.33
N GLU A 159 22.35 48.50 32.82
CA GLU A 159 22.69 48.22 31.43
C GLU A 159 23.00 46.75 31.18
N LEU A 160 23.66 46.08 32.13
CA LEU A 160 23.82 44.62 32.11
C LEU A 160 22.46 43.91 32.05
N GLN A 161 21.51 44.31 32.90
CA GLN A 161 20.15 43.75 32.86
C GLN A 161 19.44 43.99 31.53
N ARG A 162 19.66 45.14 30.89
CA ARG A 162 19.10 45.42 29.56
C ARG A 162 19.72 44.52 28.48
N ILE A 163 21.02 44.28 28.55
CA ILE A 163 21.73 43.39 27.62
C ILE A 163 21.23 41.96 27.76
N ASP A 164 21.10 41.45 28.99
CA ASP A 164 20.64 40.08 29.24
C ASP A 164 19.22 39.84 28.69
N ILE A 165 18.29 40.79 28.93
CA ILE A 165 16.91 40.71 28.43
C ILE A 165 16.86 40.81 26.89
N GLU A 166 17.68 41.67 26.30
CA GLU A 166 17.75 41.87 24.84
C GLU A 166 18.34 40.62 24.14
N GLU A 167 19.35 39.99 24.74
CA GLU A 167 19.97 38.76 24.24
C GLU A 167 19.01 37.57 24.34
N GLU A 168 18.27 37.44 25.45
CA GLU A 168 17.28 36.40 25.63
C GLU A 168 16.14 36.51 24.58
N LYS A 169 15.64 37.73 24.33
CA LYS A 169 14.65 38.00 23.28
C LYS A 169 15.16 37.64 21.88
N LYS A 170 16.40 38.04 21.55
CA LYS A 170 17.02 37.71 20.26
C LYS A 170 17.20 36.21 20.08
N ASN A 171 17.63 35.51 21.14
CA ASN A 171 17.76 34.06 21.12
C ASN A 171 16.40 33.37 20.92
N GLU A 172 15.36 33.79 21.64
CA GLU A 172 14.00 33.28 21.43
C GLU A 172 13.49 33.50 20.00
N GLU A 173 13.70 34.69 19.43
CA GLU A 173 13.31 34.99 18.06
C GLU A 173 14.04 34.10 17.05
N THR A 174 15.34 33.85 17.26
CA THR A 174 16.12 32.98 16.38
C THR A 174 15.65 31.54 16.47
N ILE A 175 15.28 31.06 17.66
CA ILE A 175 14.72 29.72 17.89
C ILE A 175 13.35 29.60 17.22
N LYS A 176 12.48 30.60 17.37
CA LYS A 176 11.15 30.65 16.72
C LYS A 176 11.29 30.64 15.19
N LYS A 177 12.20 31.44 14.63
CA LYS A 177 12.50 31.46 13.18
C LYS A 177 13.07 30.14 12.68
N LYS A 178 13.98 29.49 13.44
CA LYS A 178 14.51 28.16 13.10
C LYS A 178 13.42 27.09 13.07
N ARG A 179 12.55 27.06 14.09
CA ARG A 179 11.40 26.14 14.17
C ARG A 179 10.42 26.31 13.01
N LEU A 180 10.10 27.55 12.63
CA LEU A 180 9.22 27.84 11.49
C LEU A 180 9.83 27.34 10.18
N LYS A 181 11.12 27.62 9.94
CA LYS A 181 11.84 27.13 8.75
C LYS A 181 11.86 25.60 8.71
N GLU A 182 12.09 24.93 9.83
CA GLU A 182 12.09 23.46 9.89
C GLU A 182 10.72 22.86 9.58
N LYS A 183 9.63 23.45 10.12
CA LYS A 183 8.25 23.05 9.81
C LYS A 183 7.95 23.22 8.32
N GLU A 184 8.35 24.32 7.71
CA GLU A 184 8.13 24.56 6.28
C GLU A 184 8.96 23.61 5.40
N ILE A 185 10.19 23.28 5.79
CA ILE A 185 11.01 22.28 5.10
C ILE A 185 10.36 20.89 5.20
N ARG A 186 9.84 20.50 6.37
CA ARG A 186 9.10 19.24 6.54
C ARG A 186 7.87 19.20 5.64
N PHE A 187 7.05 20.25 5.66
CA PHE A 187 5.86 20.34 4.81
C PHE A 187 6.19 20.28 3.32
N LYS A 188 7.25 20.98 2.87
CA LYS A 188 7.72 20.90 1.47
C LYS A 188 8.26 19.52 1.11
N LYS A 189 8.94 18.84 2.03
CA LYS A 189 9.46 17.47 1.83
C LYS A 189 8.32 16.46 1.78
N GLU A 190 7.32 16.59 2.64
CA GLU A 190 6.13 15.75 2.68
C GLU A 190 5.29 15.93 1.42
N LYS A 191 5.10 17.18 0.97
CA LYS A 191 4.44 17.49 -0.31
C LYS A 191 5.23 16.99 -1.52
N LYS A 192 6.57 17.05 -1.49
CA LYS A 192 7.44 16.46 -2.51
C LYS A 192 7.41 14.93 -2.53
N ASN A 193 7.22 14.30 -1.38
CA ASN A 193 7.13 12.85 -1.27
C ASN A 193 5.72 12.34 -1.60
N ALA A 194 4.69 13.14 -1.34
CA ALA A 194 3.29 12.86 -1.68
C ALA A 194 2.98 13.11 -3.17
N LEU A 195 3.67 14.08 -3.79
CA LEU A 195 3.59 14.33 -5.22
C LEU A 195 4.76 13.60 -5.90
N PRO A 196 4.60 12.36 -6.39
CA PRO A 196 5.64 11.76 -7.19
C PRO A 196 5.82 12.67 -8.41
N LYS A 197 6.98 13.30 -8.50
CA LYS A 197 7.39 14.08 -9.67
C LYS A 197 7.66 13.08 -10.79
N LEU A 198 6.58 12.53 -11.36
CA LEU A 198 6.58 11.53 -12.42
C LEU A 198 6.76 12.23 -13.78
N GLU A 199 7.70 13.18 -13.85
CA GLU A 199 8.00 13.94 -15.07
C GLU A 199 9.37 13.55 -15.64
N GLY A 200 9.99 12.47 -15.11
CA GLY A 200 11.29 11.99 -15.57
C GLY A 200 11.51 10.48 -15.42
N SER A 201 10.43 9.69 -15.27
CA SER A 201 10.55 8.23 -15.02
C SER A 201 9.68 7.37 -15.94
N THR A 202 9.05 7.95 -16.96
CA THR A 202 8.24 7.19 -17.93
C THR A 202 9.08 6.71 -19.11
N ASP A 203 10.21 7.36 -19.40
CA ASP A 203 11.00 7.02 -20.60
C ASP A 203 11.67 5.65 -20.50
N TYR A 204 11.91 5.17 -19.28
CA TYR A 204 12.53 3.87 -19.01
C TYR A 204 11.56 2.69 -18.98
N LEU A 205 10.24 2.95 -19.06
CA LEU A 205 9.23 1.90 -19.01
C LEU A 205 8.96 1.36 -20.41
N SER A 206 8.87 0.04 -20.53
CA SER A 206 8.40 -0.62 -21.74
C SER A 206 6.97 -0.19 -22.08
N SER A 207 6.59 -0.20 -23.36
CA SER A 207 5.25 0.17 -23.82
C SER A 207 4.14 -0.55 -23.05
N LEU A 208 4.36 -1.83 -22.73
CA LEU A 208 3.41 -2.62 -21.95
C LEU A 208 3.34 -2.17 -20.48
N GLU A 209 4.48 -1.86 -19.87
CA GLU A 209 4.55 -1.38 -18.49
C GLU A 209 3.86 -0.01 -18.37
N LYS A 210 4.00 0.86 -19.38
CA LYS A 210 3.27 2.13 -19.46
C LYS A 210 1.76 1.90 -19.47
N ILE A 211 1.27 0.98 -20.31
CA ILE A 211 -0.17 0.63 -20.37
C ILE A 211 -0.64 0.09 -19.02
N HIS A 212 0.13 -0.81 -18.42
CA HIS A 212 -0.20 -1.39 -17.12
C HIS A 212 -0.30 -0.33 -16.01
N HIS A 213 0.71 0.53 -15.90
CA HIS A 213 0.71 1.64 -14.95
C HIS A 213 -0.44 2.62 -15.20
N ALA A 214 -0.64 3.04 -16.45
CA ALA A 214 -1.73 3.96 -16.80
C ALA A 214 -3.11 3.40 -16.41
N ASN A 215 -3.34 2.10 -16.64
CA ASN A 215 -4.56 1.41 -16.23
C ASN A 215 -4.71 1.32 -14.72
N GLN A 216 -3.64 1.07 -13.96
CA GLN A 216 -3.68 1.10 -12.49
C GLN A 216 -4.07 2.48 -11.97
N PHE A 217 -3.46 3.56 -12.48
CA PHE A 217 -3.80 4.92 -12.08
C PHE A 217 -5.24 5.29 -12.42
N LYS A 218 -5.72 4.88 -13.60
CA LYS A 218 -7.13 5.04 -13.99
C LYS A 218 -8.08 4.29 -13.03
N ALA A 219 -7.77 3.05 -12.68
CA ALA A 219 -8.58 2.25 -11.76
C ALA A 219 -8.64 2.89 -10.36
N LYS A 220 -7.49 3.34 -9.83
CA LYS A 220 -7.44 4.09 -8.56
C LYS A 220 -8.23 5.39 -8.62
N GLY A 221 -8.15 6.13 -9.72
CA GLY A 221 -8.97 7.32 -9.95
C GLY A 221 -10.46 7.02 -9.88
N ASN A 222 -10.91 5.91 -10.49
CA ASN A 222 -12.30 5.47 -10.41
C ASN A 222 -12.70 5.09 -8.98
N GLU A 223 -11.81 4.45 -8.22
CA GLU A 223 -12.04 4.15 -6.79
C GLU A 223 -12.26 5.45 -5.99
N PHE A 224 -11.36 6.44 -6.13
CA PHE A 224 -11.50 7.73 -5.44
C PHE A 224 -12.74 8.51 -5.87
N PHE A 225 -13.11 8.42 -7.15
CA PHE A 225 -14.35 9.01 -7.65
C PHE A 225 -15.58 8.38 -7.00
N ASN A 226 -15.60 7.06 -6.86
CA ASN A 226 -16.68 6.34 -6.17
C ASN A 226 -16.76 6.71 -4.69
N THR A 227 -15.62 6.97 -4.04
CA THR A 227 -15.57 7.44 -2.64
C THR A 227 -15.80 8.95 -2.50
N LYS A 228 -16.10 9.67 -3.58
CA LYS A 228 -16.31 11.14 -3.62
C LYS A 228 -15.11 11.98 -3.20
N GLU A 229 -13.90 11.42 -3.30
CA GLU A 229 -12.66 12.15 -3.06
C GLU A 229 -12.11 12.70 -4.38
N TYR A 230 -12.76 13.76 -4.89
CA TYR A 230 -12.50 14.30 -6.24
C TYR A 230 -11.08 14.86 -6.42
N ASP A 231 -10.53 15.53 -5.40
CA ASP A 231 -9.17 16.10 -5.45
C ASP A 231 -8.12 15.02 -5.73
N LYS A 232 -8.19 13.89 -5.01
CA LYS A 232 -7.27 12.77 -5.21
C LYS A 232 -7.54 12.05 -6.51
N ALA A 233 -8.81 11.92 -6.92
CA ALA A 233 -9.17 11.33 -8.21
C ALA A 233 -8.53 12.12 -9.37
N LEU A 234 -8.56 13.45 -9.32
CA LEU A 234 -7.93 14.34 -10.31
C LEU A 234 -6.41 14.14 -10.40
N GLU A 235 -5.73 14.00 -9.26
CA GLU A 235 -4.30 13.69 -9.22
C GLU A 235 -4.00 12.34 -9.91
N GLN A 236 -4.79 11.29 -9.61
CA GLN A 236 -4.58 9.97 -10.23
C GLN A 236 -4.89 9.96 -11.73
N TYR A 237 -5.96 10.63 -12.18
CA TYR A 237 -6.25 10.75 -13.61
C TYR A 237 -5.18 11.56 -14.35
N THR A 238 -4.69 12.63 -13.73
CA THR A 238 -3.58 13.42 -14.28
C THR A 238 -2.30 12.59 -14.37
N ALA A 239 -1.99 11.78 -13.35
CA ALA A 239 -0.87 10.84 -13.40
C ALA A 239 -1.03 9.79 -14.52
N SER A 240 -2.24 9.27 -14.75
CA SER A 240 -2.52 8.35 -15.87
C SER A 240 -2.28 9.01 -17.23
N ILE A 241 -2.75 10.25 -17.42
CA ILE A 241 -2.56 11.03 -18.65
C ILE A 241 -1.08 11.29 -18.93
N ASN A 242 -0.29 11.56 -17.89
CA ASN A 242 1.15 11.79 -18.03
C ASN A 242 1.91 10.55 -18.53
N ILE A 243 1.43 9.35 -18.22
CA ILE A 243 2.06 8.09 -18.66
C ILE A 243 1.58 7.69 -20.05
N LEU A 244 0.25 7.63 -20.23
CA LEU A 244 -0.37 7.29 -21.50
C LEU A 244 -1.61 8.17 -21.72
N PRO A 245 -1.51 9.20 -22.58
CA PRO A 245 -2.64 10.07 -22.87
C PRO A 245 -3.72 9.26 -23.60
N THR A 246 -4.82 8.99 -22.91
CA THR A 246 -5.96 8.20 -23.41
C THR A 246 -7.23 9.06 -23.35
N VAL A 247 -8.08 8.98 -24.39
CA VAL A 247 -9.34 9.74 -24.45
C VAL A 247 -10.22 9.50 -23.21
N THR A 248 -10.34 8.24 -22.77
CA THR A 248 -11.07 7.87 -21.54
C THR A 248 -10.57 8.63 -20.31
N CYS A 249 -9.25 8.79 -20.15
CA CYS A 249 -8.70 9.48 -18.99
C CYS A 249 -9.00 10.99 -19.02
N TYR A 250 -9.00 11.62 -20.20
CA TYR A 250 -9.43 13.02 -20.35
C TYR A 250 -10.91 13.19 -20.01
N ASN A 251 -11.77 12.30 -20.51
CA ASN A 251 -13.20 12.33 -20.22
C ASN A 251 -13.46 12.14 -18.71
N ASN A 252 -12.82 11.14 -18.08
CA ASN A 252 -12.97 10.90 -16.65
C ASN A 252 -12.50 12.11 -15.83
N ARG A 253 -11.39 12.76 -16.22
CA ARG A 253 -10.90 13.97 -15.55
C ARG A 253 -11.84 15.16 -15.74
N ALA A 254 -12.45 15.32 -16.91
CA ALA A 254 -13.43 16.37 -17.15
C ALA A 254 -14.67 16.20 -16.26
N ILE A 255 -15.19 14.97 -16.18
CA ILE A 255 -16.35 14.63 -15.33
C ILE A 255 -16.06 14.90 -13.84
N THR A 256 -14.82 14.68 -13.37
CA THR A 256 -14.48 14.96 -11.97
C THR A 256 -14.39 16.44 -11.60
N CYS A 257 -14.26 17.32 -12.60
CA CYS A 257 -14.21 18.77 -12.39
C CYS A 257 -15.59 19.44 -12.45
N GLU A 258 -16.63 18.70 -12.85
CA GLU A 258 -18.01 19.18 -13.01
C GLU A 258 -18.80 18.99 -11.71
#